data_AF-J9AJ46-F1
#
_entry.id   AF-J9AJ46-F1
#
_cell.length_a   1.000
_cell.length_b   1.000
_cell.length_c   1.000
_cell.angle_alpha   90.00
_cell.angle_beta   90.00
_cell.angle_gamma   90.00
#
_symmetry.space_group_name_H-M   'P 1'
#
loop_
_entity.id
_entity.type
_entity.pdbx_description
1 polymer ?
#
loop_
_entity_poly.entity_id
_entity_poly.type
_entity_poly.pdbx_seq_one_letter_code
_entity_poly.pdbx_strand_id
1 'polypeptide(L)'
;CLVHNNGKFYVFGGTTGWEYNLEVRSLEPEFSSKNDDEDRLEPVCWKWTLLHDGSGVNGRYRHEAVVVNDEIILIGGGTPEWTSPLIELLVFNTSDCKFRNQMTLPDTDYGYPVGRLYYGCVKFGNNVYILGGCTEKSVIHHLVDRIVLRPKLLQDCWKLDLNEWRWKLLPGELNQQICFHAATITPEGCIYVFGGTTDEKFERRTDKLQRCWITPPSLFYIAAHTVVNTYPGLSERFHDITLTNIFDCLSLIS
;
A
#
# COMPACT_ATOMS: atom_id res chain seq x y z
N CYS A 1 -5.92 -2.93 -8.40
CA CYS A 1 -6.00 -2.60 -6.96
C CYS A 1 -7.41 -2.90 -6.46
N LEU A 2 -7.61 -3.35 -5.21
CA LEU A 2 -8.93 -3.64 -4.61
C LEU A 2 -9.09 -2.82 -3.34
N VAL A 3 -10.18 -2.06 -3.21
CA VAL A 3 -10.51 -1.30 -2.00
C VAL A 3 -11.97 -1.49 -1.61
N HIS A 4 -12.29 -1.39 -0.33
CA HIS A 4 -13.65 -1.44 0.18
C HIS A 4 -14.09 -0.04 0.61
N ASN A 5 -15.26 0.39 0.16
CA ASN A 5 -15.88 1.65 0.58
C ASN A 5 -17.40 1.51 0.57
N ASN A 6 -18.09 2.02 1.61
CA ASN A 6 -19.55 2.05 1.70
C ASN A 6 -20.27 0.73 1.34
N GLY A 7 -19.74 -0.41 1.80
CA GLY A 7 -20.33 -1.74 1.56
C GLY A 7 -20.06 -2.33 0.17
N LYS A 8 -19.20 -1.68 -0.62
CA LYS A 8 -18.85 -2.09 -1.98
C LYS A 8 -17.34 -2.31 -2.10
N PHE A 9 -16.96 -3.32 -2.87
CA PHE A 9 -15.58 -3.48 -3.30
C PHE A 9 -15.38 -2.79 -4.65
N TYR A 10 -14.28 -2.06 -4.81
CA TYR A 10 -13.91 -1.40 -6.05
C TYR A 10 -12.59 -1.98 -6.56
N VAL A 11 -12.56 -2.33 -7.83
CA VAL A 11 -11.38 -2.84 -8.54
C VAL A 11 -10.95 -1.80 -9.56
N PHE A 12 -9.68 -1.41 -9.50
CA PHE A 12 -9.07 -0.43 -10.40
C PHE A 12 -7.96 -1.06 -11.22
N GLY A 13 -8.09 -0.92 -12.54
CA GLY A 13 -7.08 -1.22 -13.55
C GLY A 13 -6.38 -2.56 -13.37
N GLY A 14 -5.14 -2.61 -13.82
CA GLY A 14 -4.32 -3.80 -13.77
C GLY A 14 -3.82 -4.20 -15.14
N THR A 15 -3.50 -5.48 -15.28
CA THR A 15 -3.00 -6.05 -16.52
C THR A 15 -3.58 -7.44 -16.75
N THR A 16 -3.84 -7.77 -18.01
CA THR A 16 -4.16 -9.12 -18.47
C THR A 16 -2.90 -9.96 -18.74
N GLY A 17 -1.71 -9.37 -18.56
CA GLY A 17 -0.42 -9.89 -19.04
C GLY A 17 -0.07 -9.41 -20.45
N TRP A 18 -1.05 -8.93 -21.22
CA TRP A 18 -0.87 -8.41 -22.58
C TRP A 18 -1.16 -6.92 -22.66
N GLU A 19 -2.21 -6.48 -21.98
CA GLU A 19 -2.69 -5.11 -22.01
C GLU A 19 -2.75 -4.56 -20.58
N TYR A 20 -2.53 -3.25 -20.47
CA TYR A 20 -2.73 -2.49 -19.24
C TYR A 20 -3.96 -1.62 -19.41
N ASN A 21 -4.85 -1.61 -18.42
CA ASN A 21 -6.06 -0.79 -18.43
C ASN A 21 -6.24 -0.03 -17.12
N LEU A 22 -7.23 0.85 -17.09
CA LEU A 22 -7.69 1.52 -15.88
C LEU A 22 -9.22 1.44 -15.77
N GLU A 23 -9.78 0.27 -16.10
CA GLU A 23 -11.20 0.01 -15.85
C GLU A 23 -11.49 0.12 -14.35
N VAL A 24 -12.69 0.62 -14.04
CA VAL A 24 -13.21 0.65 -12.67
C VAL A 24 -14.45 -0.22 -12.60
N ARG A 25 -14.41 -1.22 -11.73
CA ARG A 25 -15.53 -2.13 -11.48
C ARG A 25 -15.91 -2.12 -10.01
N SER A 26 -17.20 -2.20 -9.71
CA SER A 26 -17.65 -2.54 -8.35
C SER A 26 -18.08 -4.00 -8.26
N LEU A 27 -17.94 -4.54 -7.06
CA LEU A 27 -18.46 -5.83 -6.63
C LEU A 27 -19.31 -5.61 -5.38
N GLU A 28 -20.58 -5.97 -5.47
CA GLU A 28 -21.59 -5.68 -4.45
C GLU A 28 -22.41 -6.94 -4.14
N PRO A 29 -22.73 -7.19 -2.86
CA PRO A 29 -23.60 -8.31 -2.48
C PRO A 29 -25.07 -8.00 -2.82
N GLU A 30 -25.77 -8.95 -3.45
CA GLU A 30 -27.22 -8.89 -3.63
C GLU A 30 -27.92 -9.83 -2.63
N PHE A 31 -28.79 -9.26 -1.78
CA PHE A 31 -29.57 -10.00 -0.78
C PHE A 31 -31.00 -10.24 -1.28
N SER A 32 -31.61 -11.36 -0.88
CA SER A 32 -33.00 -11.66 -1.22
C SER A 32 -33.96 -10.71 -0.48
N SER A 33 -34.98 -10.21 -1.16
CA SER A 33 -36.06 -9.40 -0.57
C SER A 33 -37.16 -10.22 0.12
N LYS A 34 -37.04 -11.55 0.19
CA LYS A 34 -38.04 -12.39 0.86
C LYS A 34 -37.88 -12.31 2.37
N ASN A 35 -38.90 -11.77 3.03
CA ASN A 35 -39.02 -11.51 4.47
C ASN A 35 -38.92 -12.75 5.40
N ASP A 36 -38.54 -13.93 4.92
CA ASP A 36 -38.63 -15.17 5.70
C ASP A 36 -37.32 -15.61 6.37
N ASP A 37 -36.18 -14.95 6.10
CA ASP A 37 -34.89 -15.29 6.72
C ASP A 37 -34.13 -14.02 7.15
N GLU A 38 -34.56 -13.36 8.23
CA GLU A 38 -33.80 -12.27 8.87
C GLU A 38 -32.38 -12.71 9.33
N ASP A 39 -32.09 -14.02 9.35
CA ASP A 39 -30.81 -14.61 9.74
C ASP A 39 -29.83 -14.91 8.57
N ARG A 40 -30.20 -14.59 7.32
CA ARG A 40 -29.28 -14.83 6.19
C ARG A 40 -28.21 -13.73 6.09
N LEU A 41 -27.05 -14.03 6.67
CA LEU A 41 -25.83 -13.22 6.59
C LEU A 41 -25.10 -13.32 5.24
N GLU A 42 -25.50 -14.25 4.35
CA GLU A 42 -24.83 -14.48 3.07
C GLU A 42 -25.61 -13.91 1.87
N PRO A 43 -24.94 -13.25 0.91
CA PRO A 43 -25.58 -12.76 -0.30
C PRO A 43 -25.98 -13.91 -1.23
N VAL A 44 -27.10 -13.73 -1.94
CA VAL A 44 -27.59 -14.71 -2.94
C VAL A 44 -26.65 -14.77 -4.13
N CYS A 45 -26.12 -13.62 -4.54
CA CYS A 45 -25.08 -13.53 -5.54
C CYS A 45 -24.25 -12.25 -5.33
N TRP A 46 -23.14 -12.17 -6.06
CA TRP A 46 -22.30 -10.98 -6.12
C TRP A 46 -22.42 -10.36 -7.50
N LYS A 47 -22.76 -9.08 -7.55
CA LYS A 47 -22.93 -8.34 -8.79
C LYS A 47 -21.67 -7.56 -9.15
N TRP A 48 -21.12 -7.87 -10.32
CA TRP A 48 -20.07 -7.09 -10.94
C TRP A 48 -20.67 -5.98 -11.83
N THR A 49 -20.28 -4.74 -11.59
CA THR A 49 -20.72 -3.59 -12.39
C THR A 49 -19.51 -2.86 -12.97
N LEU A 50 -19.52 -2.59 -14.29
CA LEU A 50 -18.55 -1.70 -14.90
C LEU A 50 -18.98 -0.26 -14.62
N LEU A 51 -18.16 0.50 -13.90
CA LEU A 51 -18.41 1.89 -13.53
C LEU A 51 -17.73 2.86 -14.49
N HIS A 52 -16.54 2.49 -15.00
CA HIS A 52 -15.77 3.28 -15.95
C HIS A 52 -14.93 2.35 -16.82
N ASP A 53 -14.91 2.57 -18.14
CA ASP A 53 -14.20 1.73 -19.12
C ASP A 53 -12.68 2.02 -19.19
N GLY A 54 -12.23 3.03 -18.45
CA GLY A 54 -10.83 3.47 -18.41
C GLY A 54 -10.45 4.37 -19.59
N SER A 55 -11.40 4.77 -20.44
CA SER A 55 -11.16 5.70 -21.55
C SER A 55 -10.62 7.04 -21.04
N GLY A 56 -9.73 7.65 -21.82
CA GLY A 56 -9.11 8.94 -21.48
C GLY A 56 -8.02 8.87 -20.41
N VAL A 57 -7.67 7.69 -19.90
CA VAL A 57 -6.62 7.53 -18.89
C VAL A 57 -5.66 6.40 -19.28
N ASN A 58 -4.37 6.62 -19.07
CA ASN A 58 -3.37 5.59 -19.32
C ASN A 58 -3.57 4.39 -18.38
N GLY A 59 -3.72 3.22 -18.99
CA GLY A 59 -3.82 1.95 -18.29
C GLY A 59 -2.56 1.64 -17.50
N ARG A 60 -2.73 1.17 -16.26
CA ARG A 60 -1.60 0.94 -15.35
C ARG A 60 -1.93 -0.11 -14.29
N TYR A 61 -0.90 -0.74 -13.75
CA TYR A 61 -0.99 -1.68 -12.64
C TYR A 61 -0.07 -1.25 -11.49
N ARG A 62 -0.18 -1.93 -10.34
CA ARG A 62 0.65 -1.69 -9.14
C ARG A 62 0.65 -0.24 -8.65
N HIS A 63 -0.46 0.44 -8.92
CA HIS A 63 -0.87 1.62 -8.18
C HIS A 63 -1.49 1.14 -6.86
N GLU A 64 -1.40 2.01 -5.87
CA GLU A 64 -2.07 1.83 -4.58
C GLU A 64 -3.31 2.71 -4.55
N ALA A 65 -4.31 2.35 -3.75
CA ALA A 65 -5.55 3.10 -3.67
C ALA A 65 -5.93 3.39 -2.22
N VAL A 66 -6.34 4.63 -1.97
CA VAL A 66 -6.69 5.12 -0.64
C VAL A 66 -8.08 5.72 -0.69
N VAL A 67 -8.96 5.27 0.21
CA VAL A 67 -10.33 5.78 0.35
C VAL A 67 -10.34 7.02 1.24
N VAL A 68 -11.00 8.07 0.76
CA VAL A 68 -11.29 9.31 1.49
C VAL A 68 -12.73 9.72 1.19
N ASN A 69 -13.64 9.46 2.13
CA ASN A 69 -15.08 9.65 1.93
C ASN A 69 -15.57 8.88 0.68
N ASP A 70 -16.22 9.56 -0.26
CA ASP A 70 -16.69 9.01 -1.54
C ASP A 70 -15.65 9.11 -2.67
N GLU A 71 -14.39 9.38 -2.32
CA GLU A 71 -13.29 9.46 -3.27
C GLU A 71 -12.29 8.34 -3.03
N ILE A 72 -11.76 7.81 -4.13
CA ILE A 72 -10.70 6.81 -4.13
C ILE A 72 -9.51 7.39 -4.88
N ILE A 73 -8.43 7.65 -4.14
CA ILE A 73 -7.20 8.26 -4.64
C ILE A 73 -6.29 7.14 -5.12
N LEU A 74 -5.91 7.16 -6.39
CA LEU A 74 -4.90 6.29 -6.97
C LEU A 74 -3.52 6.95 -6.86
N ILE A 75 -2.59 6.22 -6.27
CA ILE A 75 -1.22 6.67 -6.04
C ILE A 75 -0.29 5.83 -6.90
N GLY A 76 0.62 6.50 -7.63
CA GLY A 76 1.68 5.86 -8.41
C GLY A 76 1.19 4.80 -9.41
N GLY A 77 1.92 3.69 -9.48
CA GLY A 77 1.69 2.65 -10.48
C GLY A 77 2.20 3.05 -11.86
N GLY A 78 2.04 2.18 -12.85
CA GLY A 78 2.57 2.41 -14.19
C GLY A 78 2.60 1.15 -15.03
N THR A 79 3.61 1.00 -15.87
CA THR A 79 4.02 -0.25 -16.54
C THR A 79 5.52 -0.46 -16.29
N PRO A 80 6.14 -1.58 -16.70
CA PRO A 80 7.60 -1.70 -16.61
C PRO A 80 8.38 -0.62 -17.39
N GLU A 81 7.72 0.11 -18.30
CA GLU A 81 8.32 1.11 -19.18
C GLU A 81 8.08 2.56 -18.70
N TRP A 82 7.11 2.80 -17.82
CA TRP A 82 6.84 4.14 -17.28
C TRP A 82 6.18 4.07 -15.90
N THR A 83 6.39 5.10 -15.09
CA THR A 83 5.68 5.28 -13.82
C THR A 83 4.83 6.54 -13.83
N SER A 84 3.68 6.48 -13.18
CA SER A 84 2.85 7.65 -12.95
C SER A 84 3.59 8.61 -12.03
N PRO A 85 3.70 9.89 -12.40
CA PRO A 85 4.30 10.87 -11.53
C PRO A 85 3.41 11.07 -10.30
N LEU A 86 4.02 11.51 -9.20
CA LEU A 86 3.31 11.76 -7.93
C LEU A 86 2.98 13.23 -7.71
N ILE A 87 3.30 14.09 -8.69
CA ILE A 87 2.89 15.51 -8.73
C ILE A 87 1.38 15.66 -8.95
N GLU A 88 0.78 14.75 -9.71
CA GLU A 88 -0.64 14.71 -10.02
C GLU A 88 -1.16 13.30 -9.77
N LEU A 89 -2.20 13.18 -8.96
CA LEU A 89 -2.84 11.92 -8.60
C LEU A 89 -4.20 11.81 -9.28
N LEU A 90 -4.58 10.59 -9.66
CA LEU A 90 -5.92 10.31 -10.15
C LEU A 90 -6.84 10.07 -8.97
N VAL A 91 -7.98 10.74 -8.95
CA VAL A 91 -9.02 10.55 -7.94
C VAL A 91 -10.29 10.11 -8.64
N PHE A 92 -10.85 8.99 -8.21
CA PHE A 92 -12.12 8.48 -8.69
C PHE A 92 -13.22 8.84 -7.70
N ASN A 93 -14.24 9.56 -8.16
CA ASN A 93 -15.42 9.84 -7.34
C ASN A 93 -16.43 8.70 -7.53
N THR A 94 -16.80 8.04 -6.44
CA THR A 94 -17.67 6.86 -6.49
C THR A 94 -19.13 7.19 -6.74
N SER A 95 -19.53 8.46 -6.60
CA SER A 95 -20.91 8.92 -6.78
C SER A 95 -21.21 9.25 -8.24
N ASP A 96 -20.32 9.95 -8.93
CA ASP A 96 -20.50 10.32 -10.35
C ASP A 96 -19.76 9.38 -11.32
N CYS A 97 -18.98 8.43 -10.78
CA CYS A 97 -18.18 7.45 -11.51
C CYS A 97 -17.17 8.08 -12.48
N LYS A 98 -16.57 9.21 -12.10
CA LYS A 98 -15.58 9.91 -12.94
C LYS A 98 -14.22 10.05 -12.27
N PHE A 99 -13.20 10.08 -13.12
CA PHE A 99 -11.87 10.49 -12.73
C PHE A 99 -11.74 12.02 -12.75
N ARG A 100 -10.98 12.53 -11.79
CA ARG A 100 -10.42 13.88 -11.80
C ARG A 100 -8.95 13.81 -11.44
N ASN A 101 -8.20 14.81 -11.90
CA ASN A 101 -6.81 14.98 -11.50
C ASN A 101 -6.73 15.83 -10.23
N GLN A 102 -5.82 15.45 -9.33
CA GLN A 102 -5.51 16.17 -8.10
C GLN A 102 -4.02 16.49 -8.06
N MET A 103 -3.70 17.79 -8.12
CA MET A 103 -2.33 18.26 -7.95
C MET A 103 -1.90 18.09 -6.49
N THR A 104 -0.64 17.74 -6.30
CA THR A 104 0.03 17.70 -5.01
C THR A 104 1.09 18.79 -4.93
N LEU A 105 1.53 19.07 -3.70
CA LEU A 105 2.60 19.99 -3.37
C LEU A 105 3.84 19.17 -3.00
N PRO A 106 5.05 19.66 -3.33
CA PRO A 106 6.26 18.95 -3.02
C PRO A 106 6.64 19.14 -1.54
N ASP A 107 7.58 18.30 -1.10
CA ASP A 107 8.43 18.60 0.04
C ASP A 107 9.26 19.85 -0.28
N THR A 108 9.39 20.74 0.70
CA THR A 108 10.14 22.00 0.58
C THR A 108 11.60 21.81 0.21
N ASP A 109 12.23 20.75 0.71
CA ASP A 109 13.67 20.51 0.60
C ASP A 109 13.99 19.44 -0.43
N TYR A 110 13.09 18.45 -0.59
CA TYR A 110 13.35 17.22 -1.36
C TYR A 110 12.49 17.07 -2.62
N GLY A 111 11.54 17.98 -2.87
CA GLY A 111 10.69 17.90 -4.05
C GLY A 111 9.62 16.80 -3.93
N TYR A 112 9.39 16.06 -5.02
CA TYR A 112 8.41 14.97 -5.06
C TYR A 112 9.08 13.61 -4.88
N PRO A 113 8.37 12.62 -4.30
CA PRO A 113 8.77 11.24 -4.45
C PRO A 113 8.82 10.85 -5.93
N VAL A 114 9.81 10.04 -6.30
CA VAL A 114 9.87 9.47 -7.64
C VAL A 114 8.66 8.58 -7.92
N GLY A 115 8.22 8.56 -9.19
CA GLY A 115 7.21 7.63 -9.68
C GLY A 115 7.66 6.18 -9.44
N ARG A 116 6.73 5.32 -9.01
CA ARG A 116 7.10 4.01 -8.47
C ARG A 116 6.03 2.93 -8.62
N LEU A 117 6.52 1.68 -8.62
CA LEU A 117 5.79 0.42 -8.66
C LEU A 117 6.14 -0.43 -7.44
N TYR A 118 5.25 -1.37 -7.08
CA TYR A 118 5.49 -2.43 -6.09
C TYR A 118 5.99 -1.95 -4.73
N TYR A 119 5.54 -0.78 -4.30
CA TYR A 119 5.86 -0.15 -3.03
C TYR A 119 4.76 -0.48 -2.00
N GLY A 120 5.07 -0.35 -0.71
CA GLY A 120 4.07 -0.43 0.34
C GLY A 120 3.32 0.89 0.48
N CYS A 121 2.00 0.85 0.67
CA CYS A 121 1.18 2.02 0.93
C CYS A 121 0.24 1.77 2.11
N VAL A 122 0.22 2.69 3.07
CA VAL A 122 -0.68 2.62 4.23
C VAL A 122 -1.28 3.99 4.53
N LYS A 123 -2.54 4.01 5.00
CA LYS A 123 -3.23 5.23 5.45
C LYS A 123 -3.29 5.26 6.97
N PHE A 124 -2.98 6.40 7.57
CA PHE A 124 -3.14 6.63 9.01
C PHE A 124 -3.60 8.06 9.29
N GLY A 125 -4.78 8.19 9.90
CA GLY A 125 -5.45 9.49 10.03
C GLY A 125 -5.63 10.16 8.66
N ASN A 126 -5.21 11.41 8.54
CA ASN A 126 -5.24 12.18 7.28
C ASN A 126 -3.93 12.10 6.49
N ASN A 127 -3.09 11.11 6.76
CA ASN A 127 -1.83 10.93 6.05
C ASN A 127 -1.80 9.58 5.31
N VAL A 128 -1.13 9.58 4.16
CA VAL A 128 -0.76 8.36 3.44
C VAL A 128 0.75 8.20 3.47
N TYR A 129 1.22 6.99 3.65
CA TYR A 129 2.64 6.67 3.71
C TYR A 129 2.98 5.71 2.59
N ILE A 130 4.01 6.04 1.80
CA ILE A 130 4.55 5.16 0.75
C ILE A 130 5.99 4.78 1.09
N LEU A 131 6.32 3.50 0.89
CA LEU A 131 7.53 2.88 1.42
C LEU A 131 8.21 2.07 0.32
N GLY A 132 9.46 2.39 0.00
CA GLY A 132 10.25 1.65 -0.99
C GLY A 132 9.61 1.57 -2.37
N GLY A 133 9.71 0.39 -2.99
CA GLY A 133 9.28 0.11 -4.36
C GLY A 133 10.42 0.12 -5.37
N CYS A 134 10.09 0.32 -6.63
CA CYS A 134 11.08 0.57 -7.67
C CYS A 134 10.54 1.50 -8.76
N THR A 135 11.44 2.10 -9.53
CA THR A 135 11.10 2.85 -10.75
C THR A 135 10.67 1.92 -11.90
N GLU A 136 10.27 2.48 -13.03
CA GLU A 136 10.30 1.78 -14.32
C GLU A 136 11.72 1.34 -14.70
N LYS A 137 11.86 0.54 -15.76
CA LYS A 137 13.15 0.09 -16.30
C LYS A 137 13.88 1.26 -16.99
N SER A 138 14.55 2.10 -16.21
CA SER A 138 15.26 3.28 -16.71
C SER A 138 16.78 3.25 -16.49
N VAL A 139 17.31 2.31 -15.70
CA VAL A 139 18.76 2.20 -15.42
C VAL A 139 19.45 1.34 -16.47
N ILE A 140 20.48 1.87 -17.13
CA ILE A 140 21.27 1.19 -18.16
C ILE A 140 22.39 0.36 -17.52
N HIS A 141 22.43 -0.94 -17.81
CA HIS A 141 23.55 -1.81 -17.48
C HIS A 141 24.23 -2.31 -18.76
N HIS A 142 25.56 -2.14 -18.83
CA HIS A 142 26.39 -2.69 -19.89
C HIS A 142 26.87 -4.10 -19.50
N LEU A 143 26.42 -5.09 -20.25
CA LEU A 143 26.97 -6.45 -20.24
C LEU A 143 27.83 -6.64 -21.50
N VAL A 144 28.72 -7.64 -21.47
CA VAL A 144 29.77 -7.89 -22.48
C VAL A 144 29.27 -7.74 -23.93
N ASP A 145 28.02 -8.13 -24.21
CA ASP A 145 27.42 -8.03 -25.56
C ASP A 145 26.05 -7.34 -25.62
N ARG A 146 25.52 -6.78 -24.51
CA ARG A 146 24.13 -6.28 -24.46
C ARG A 146 23.94 -5.13 -23.47
N ILE A 147 23.03 -4.22 -23.81
CA ILE A 147 22.46 -3.25 -22.87
C ILE A 147 21.18 -3.83 -22.28
N VAL A 148 21.07 -3.81 -20.95
CA VAL A 148 19.85 -4.22 -20.24
C VAL A 148 19.35 -3.07 -19.39
N LEU A 149 18.06 -2.76 -19.52
CA LEU A 149 17.39 -1.80 -18.66
C LEU A 149 16.84 -2.48 -17.41
N ARG A 150 17.14 -1.88 -16.25
CA ARG A 150 16.73 -2.35 -14.93
C ARG A 150 16.02 -1.25 -14.16
N PRO A 151 15.10 -1.60 -13.26
CA PRO A 151 14.49 -0.63 -12.37
C PRO A 151 15.44 -0.30 -11.22
N LYS A 152 15.40 0.93 -10.71
CA LYS A 152 16.08 1.30 -9.47
C LYS A 152 15.20 0.93 -8.29
N LEU A 153 15.69 0.09 -7.37
CA LEU A 153 14.98 -0.19 -6.12
C LEU A 153 15.09 1.02 -5.17
N LEU A 154 14.08 1.15 -4.33
CA LEU A 154 13.89 2.28 -3.43
C LEU A 154 13.79 1.79 -1.97
N GLN A 155 14.23 2.62 -1.04
CA GLN A 155 14.12 2.40 0.42
C GLN A 155 13.56 3.62 1.15
N ASP A 156 13.27 4.70 0.42
CA ASP A 156 12.76 5.95 0.96
C ASP A 156 11.32 5.79 1.48
N CYS A 157 10.98 6.61 2.46
CA CYS A 157 9.66 6.64 3.07
C CYS A 157 9.09 8.05 2.92
N TRP A 158 7.92 8.17 2.31
CA TRP A 158 7.26 9.47 2.11
C TRP A 158 5.90 9.49 2.77
N LYS A 159 5.49 10.69 3.17
CA LYS A 159 4.16 11.00 3.69
C LYS A 159 3.45 11.96 2.75
N LEU A 160 2.20 11.68 2.39
CA LEU A 160 1.28 12.64 1.78
C LEU A 160 0.28 13.09 2.85
N ASP A 161 0.25 14.39 3.13
CA ASP A 161 -0.83 15.00 3.90
C ASP A 161 -2.05 15.17 2.97
N LEU A 162 -3.19 14.55 3.31
CA LEU A 162 -4.40 14.57 2.49
C LEU A 162 -5.20 15.87 2.63
N ASN A 163 -4.93 16.69 3.64
CA ASN A 163 -5.56 18.01 3.79
C ASN A 163 -4.83 19.04 2.93
N GLU A 164 -3.50 19.04 2.99
CA GLU A 164 -2.67 19.99 2.23
C GLU A 164 -2.30 19.50 0.83
N TRP A 165 -2.53 18.21 0.56
CA TRP A 165 -2.02 17.51 -0.62
C TRP A 165 -0.50 17.63 -0.76
N ARG A 166 0.23 17.62 0.36
CA ARG A 166 1.67 17.87 0.38
C ARG A 166 2.47 16.62 0.70
N TRP A 167 3.46 16.35 -0.12
CA TRP A 167 4.47 15.34 0.15
C TRP A 167 5.51 15.85 1.16
N LYS A 168 5.94 14.95 2.05
CA LYS A 168 7.09 15.15 2.94
C LYS A 168 7.95 13.89 2.94
N LEU A 169 9.25 14.03 2.71
CA LEU A 169 10.20 12.94 2.90
C LEU A 169 10.36 12.71 4.41
N LEU A 170 10.23 11.46 4.85
CA LEU A 170 10.46 11.10 6.23
C LEU A 170 11.97 10.94 6.50
N PRO A 171 12.43 11.24 7.73
CA PRO A 171 13.85 11.14 8.07
C PRO A 171 14.39 9.71 8.16
N GLY A 172 13.51 8.70 8.10
CA GLY A 172 13.87 7.29 8.16
C GLY A 172 13.64 6.57 6.83
N GLU A 173 14.38 5.49 6.62
CA GLU A 173 14.31 4.62 5.46
C GLU A 173 14.08 3.17 5.87
N LEU A 174 13.65 2.34 4.92
CA LEU A 174 13.63 0.89 5.09
C LEU A 174 15.07 0.38 5.25
N ASN A 175 15.26 -0.70 6.00
CA ASN A 175 16.57 -1.29 6.29
C ASN A 175 17.33 -1.77 5.03
N GLN A 176 16.64 -1.85 3.89
CA GLN A 176 17.20 -2.20 2.59
C GLN A 176 16.27 -1.73 1.47
N GLN A 177 16.82 -1.51 0.29
CA GLN A 177 16.08 -1.29 -0.94
C GLN A 177 15.21 -2.50 -1.27
N ILE A 178 13.90 -2.27 -1.44
CA ILE A 178 12.95 -3.38 -1.53
C ILE A 178 11.69 -3.01 -2.31
N CYS A 179 11.19 -3.96 -3.08
CA CYS A 179 9.94 -3.88 -3.84
C CYS A 179 9.16 -5.21 -3.71
N PHE A 180 7.91 -5.26 -4.17
CA PHE A 180 7.01 -6.42 -4.02
C PHE A 180 6.80 -6.87 -2.57
N HIS A 181 6.96 -5.96 -1.62
CA HIS A 181 6.75 -6.22 -0.20
C HIS A 181 5.30 -5.90 0.18
N ALA A 182 4.84 -6.50 1.28
CA ALA A 182 3.59 -6.12 1.90
C ALA A 182 3.84 -5.05 2.96
N ALA A 183 2.89 -4.13 3.15
CA ALA A 183 2.89 -3.18 4.24
C ALA A 183 1.51 -3.13 4.91
N THR A 184 1.50 -2.97 6.23
CA THR A 184 0.28 -2.74 7.01
C THR A 184 0.59 -1.81 8.18
N ILE A 185 -0.44 -1.24 8.79
CA ILE A 185 -0.30 -0.32 9.92
C ILE A 185 -1.24 -0.71 11.05
N THR A 186 -0.73 -0.62 12.27
CA THR A 186 -1.50 -0.81 13.50
C THR A 186 -2.33 0.43 13.87
N PRO A 187 -3.41 0.27 14.64
CA PRO A 187 -4.18 1.41 15.17
C PRO A 187 -3.33 2.42 15.96
N GLU A 188 -2.22 1.98 16.55
CA GLU A 188 -1.28 2.82 17.30
C GLU A 188 -0.24 3.51 16.41
N GLY A 189 -0.26 3.31 15.08
CA GLY A 189 0.65 3.98 14.17
C GLY A 189 2.05 3.36 14.07
N CYS A 190 2.16 2.04 14.28
CA CYS A 190 3.34 1.26 13.90
C CYS A 190 3.09 0.59 12.54
N ILE A 191 3.92 0.92 11.55
CA ILE A 191 3.93 0.32 10.22
C ILE A 191 4.77 -0.95 10.28
N TYR A 192 4.26 -2.04 9.70
CA TYR A 192 4.99 -3.27 9.46
C TYR A 192 5.19 -3.47 7.96
N VAL A 193 6.41 -3.85 7.58
CA VAL A 193 6.80 -4.17 6.20
C VAL A 193 7.36 -5.59 6.18
N PHE A 194 6.79 -6.46 5.35
CA PHE A 194 7.14 -7.87 5.30
C PHE A 194 7.51 -8.33 3.89
N GLY A 195 8.61 -9.08 3.84
CA GLY A 195 9.05 -9.79 2.66
C GLY A 195 9.37 -8.87 1.49
N GLY A 196 9.40 -9.42 0.27
CA GLY A 196 9.66 -8.67 -0.95
C GLY A 196 10.89 -9.16 -1.70
N THR A 197 11.40 -8.34 -2.60
CA THR A 197 12.56 -8.63 -3.44
C THR A 197 13.59 -7.51 -3.35
N THR A 198 14.87 -7.88 -3.27
CA THR A 198 15.97 -6.99 -2.85
C THR A 198 17.02 -6.78 -3.94
N ASP A 199 16.71 -7.12 -5.19
CA ASP A 199 17.59 -6.94 -6.33
C ASP A 199 16.79 -6.53 -7.58
N GLU A 200 17.49 -5.92 -8.53
CA GLU A 200 16.90 -5.33 -9.74
C GLU A 200 16.44 -6.38 -10.77
N LYS A 201 16.84 -7.65 -10.62
CA LYS A 201 16.34 -8.75 -11.46
C LYS A 201 15.06 -9.37 -10.90
N PHE A 202 14.70 -9.00 -9.68
CA PHE A 202 13.61 -9.58 -8.92
C PHE A 202 13.78 -11.08 -8.61
N GLU A 203 15.02 -11.54 -8.39
CA GLU A 203 15.36 -12.95 -8.15
C GLU A 203 15.62 -13.24 -6.65
N ARG A 204 16.12 -12.25 -5.90
CA ARG A 204 16.48 -12.39 -4.49
C ARG A 204 15.34 -11.96 -3.58
N ARG A 205 14.65 -12.94 -3.00
CA ARG A 205 13.54 -12.73 -2.07
C ARG A 205 14.04 -12.58 -0.63
N THR A 206 13.24 -11.91 0.18
CA THR A 206 13.42 -11.84 1.63
C THR A 206 12.10 -12.20 2.32
N ASP A 207 12.22 -12.72 3.52
CA ASP A 207 11.16 -13.00 4.50
C ASP A 207 11.32 -12.12 5.77
N LYS A 208 12.19 -11.11 5.72
CA LYS A 208 12.41 -10.21 6.85
C LYS A 208 11.16 -9.37 7.12
N LEU A 209 10.81 -9.30 8.40
CA LEU A 209 9.87 -8.32 8.94
C LEU A 209 10.65 -7.12 9.46
N GLN A 210 10.20 -5.92 9.15
CA GLN A 210 10.70 -4.68 9.73
C GLN A 210 9.52 -3.80 10.11
N ARG A 211 9.72 -2.89 11.08
CA ARG A 211 8.65 -2.01 11.55
C ARG A 211 9.17 -0.61 11.88
N CYS A 212 8.31 0.39 11.73
CA CYS A 212 8.61 1.77 12.12
C CYS A 212 7.41 2.45 12.76
N TRP A 213 7.67 3.27 13.77
CA TRP A 213 6.65 4.08 14.44
C TRP A 213 6.53 5.44 13.75
N ILE A 214 5.33 5.78 13.26
CA ILE A 214 5.02 7.10 12.71
C ILE A 214 4.37 8.02 13.74
N THR A 215 3.94 7.46 14.87
CA THR A 215 3.57 8.19 16.08
C THR A 215 4.35 7.62 17.27
N PRO A 216 4.64 8.42 18.30
CA PRO A 216 5.28 7.89 19.50
C PRO A 216 4.45 6.74 20.09
N PRO A 217 5.07 5.57 20.39
CA PRO A 217 4.35 4.48 21.02
C PRO A 217 3.82 4.89 22.40
N SER A 218 2.72 4.28 22.81
CA SER A 218 2.14 4.55 24.14
C SER A 218 3.09 4.12 25.26
N LEU A 219 3.01 4.78 26.41
CA LEU A 219 3.78 4.37 27.60
C LEU A 219 3.47 2.91 27.98
N PHE A 220 2.21 2.49 27.83
CA PHE A 220 1.80 1.10 28.05
C PHE A 220 2.58 0.15 27.13
N TYR A 221 2.65 0.46 25.82
CA TYR A 221 3.40 -0.36 24.87
C TYR A 221 4.88 -0.47 25.29
N ILE A 222 5.53 0.65 25.61
CA ILE A 222 6.94 0.68 26.02
C ILE A 222 7.15 -0.13 27.32
N ALA A 223 6.30 0.10 28.33
CA ALA A 223 6.40 -0.57 29.62
C ALA A 223 6.20 -2.09 29.49
N ALA A 224 5.15 -2.50 28.78
CA ALA A 224 4.86 -3.92 28.61
C ALA A 224 5.90 -4.61 27.71
N HIS A 225 6.42 -3.94 26.67
CA HIS A 225 7.57 -4.44 25.89
C HIS A 225 8.82 -4.63 26.76
N THR A 226 9.12 -3.65 27.63
CA THR A 226 10.23 -3.74 28.57
C THR A 226 10.08 -4.92 29.53
N VAL A 227 8.86 -5.14 30.04
CA VAL A 227 8.55 -6.25 30.94
C VAL A 227 8.73 -7.61 30.25
N VAL A 228 8.20 -7.78 29.03
CA VAL A 228 8.35 -9.02 28.25
C VAL A 228 9.82 -9.33 27.96
N ASN A 229 10.60 -8.33 27.55
CA ASN A 229 12.02 -8.53 27.26
C ASN A 229 12.85 -8.84 28.51
N THR A 230 12.49 -8.25 29.65
CA THR A 230 13.17 -8.50 30.93
C THR A 230 12.80 -9.86 31.51
N TYR A 231 11.57 -10.33 31.26
CA TYR A 231 11.04 -11.59 31.78
C TYR A 231 10.40 -12.45 30.67
N PRO A 232 11.21 -13.12 29.81
CA PRO A 232 10.69 -13.85 28.65
C PRO A 232 9.72 -14.99 28.99
N GLY A 233 9.85 -15.62 30.17
CA GLY A 233 8.95 -16.68 30.66
C GLY A 233 7.65 -16.17 31.31
N LEU A 234 7.34 -14.86 31.20
CA LEU A 234 6.14 -14.28 31.80
C LEU A 234 4.85 -14.85 31.16
N SER A 235 4.87 -15.11 29.86
CA SER A 235 3.75 -15.71 29.12
C SER A 235 3.44 -17.14 29.56
N GLU A 236 4.44 -17.90 29.99
CA GLU A 236 4.27 -19.27 30.51
C GLU A 236 3.60 -19.29 31.90
N ARG A 237 3.75 -18.21 32.67
CA ARG A 237 3.18 -18.08 34.02
C ARG A 237 1.78 -17.48 34.03
N PHE A 238 1.44 -16.71 33.01
CA PHE A 238 0.17 -16.01 32.91
C PHE A 238 -0.41 -16.16 31.50
N HIS A 239 -1.07 -17.30 31.26
CA HIS A 239 -1.69 -17.62 29.97
C HIS A 239 -2.76 -16.61 29.51
N ASP A 240 -3.33 -15.84 30.43
CA ASP A 240 -4.38 -14.85 30.16
C ASP A 240 -3.84 -13.43 29.91
N ILE A 241 -2.52 -13.21 30.00
CA ILE A 241 -1.95 -11.91 29.62
C ILE A 241 -1.94 -11.84 28.08
N THR A 242 -3.07 -11.41 27.52
CA THR A 242 -3.21 -10.99 26.13
C THR A 242 -2.44 -9.69 25.91
N LEU A 243 -1.11 -9.78 25.77
CA LEU A 243 -0.29 -8.71 25.19
C LEU A 243 -0.45 -8.72 23.66
N THR A 244 -1.69 -8.67 23.20
CA THR A 244 -2.09 -8.88 21.79
C THR A 244 -1.43 -7.90 20.82
N ASN A 245 -0.81 -6.83 21.32
CA ASN A 245 -0.20 -5.77 20.50
C ASN A 245 1.33 -5.66 20.67
N ILE A 246 2.00 -6.58 21.38
CA ILE A 246 3.43 -6.44 21.80
C ILE A 246 4.33 -7.58 21.33
N PHE A 247 3.81 -8.60 20.64
CA PHE A 247 4.67 -9.65 20.10
C PHE A 247 5.41 -9.17 18.85
N ASP A 248 6.62 -8.64 19.06
CA ASP A 248 7.65 -8.51 18.04
C ASP A 248 8.11 -9.91 17.64
N CYS A 249 7.47 -10.54 16.65
CA CYS A 249 8.10 -11.66 15.95
C CYS A 249 9.24 -11.10 15.10
N LEU A 250 10.43 -10.97 15.69
CA LEU A 250 11.66 -10.65 14.97
C LEU A 250 12.69 -11.78 15.17
N SER A 251 13.06 -12.35 14.03
CA SER A 251 13.96 -13.49 13.75
C SER A 251 13.44 -14.89 14.06
N LEU A 252 13.09 -15.62 12.99
CA LEU A 252 13.45 -17.04 12.94
C LEU A 252 14.98 -17.08 12.94
N ILE A 253 15.54 -17.49 14.06
CA ILE A 253 16.93 -17.90 14.16
C ILE A 253 17.07 -19.16 13.29
N SER A 254 17.84 -19.08 12.21
CA SER A 254 18.65 -20.19 11.69
C SER A 254 19.90 -19.66 11.02
#